data_AF-E7PKQ0-F1
#
_entry.id   AF-E7PKQ0-F1
#
_cell.length_a   1.000
_cell.length_b   1.000
_cell.length_c   1.000
_cell.angle_alpha   90.00
_cell.angle_beta   90.00
_cell.angle_gamma   90.00
#
_symmetry.space_group_name_H-M   'P 1'
#
loop_
_entity.id
_entity.type
_entity.pdbx_description
1 polymer ?
#
loop_
_entity_poly.entity_id
_entity_poly.type
_entity_poly.pdbx_seq_one_letter_code
_entity_poly.pdbx_strand_id
1 'polypeptide(L)'
;MTRAVLLVLLILSVAWLAQSGDGDEMHCPDKDANFFAESINAYFDKHPPKAGKAVTIPDGTRYDNRTHWWIVPVDVGQERLQALLSCDGHLELSGRKT
;
A
#
# COMPACT_ATOMS: atom_id res chain seq x y z
N MET A 1 8.54 39.15 -40.18
CA MET A 1 8.73 39.07 -38.72
C MET A 1 7.75 38.03 -38.14
N THR A 2 8.03 36.73 -38.22
CA THR A 2 7.11 35.67 -37.69
C THR A 2 7.82 34.30 -37.61
N ARG A 3 9.07 34.24 -37.12
CA ARG A 3 9.78 32.96 -36.92
C ARG A 3 10.35 32.75 -35.51
N ALA A 4 10.22 33.74 -34.63
CA ALA A 4 10.72 33.65 -33.25
C ALA A 4 9.69 33.10 -32.25
N VAL A 5 8.41 33.00 -32.62
CA VAL A 5 7.33 32.64 -31.67
C VAL A 5 7.19 31.12 -31.49
N LEU A 6 7.68 30.32 -32.44
CA LEU A 6 7.52 28.85 -32.39
C LEU A 6 8.48 28.12 -31.43
N LEU A 7 9.56 28.77 -31.00
CA LEU A 7 10.56 28.13 -30.13
C LEU A 7 10.24 28.24 -28.63
N VAL A 8 9.32 29.11 -28.23
CA VAL A 8 8.99 29.32 -26.81
C VAL A 8 7.96 28.30 -26.28
N LEU A 9 7.19 27.65 -27.17
CA LEU A 9 6.11 26.73 -26.78
C LEU A 9 6.57 25.27 -26.56
N LEU A 10 7.78 24.90 -26.97
CA LEU A 10 8.26 23.51 -26.92
C LEU A 10 9.04 23.14 -25.66
N ILE A 11 9.34 24.10 -24.77
CA ILE A 11 10.19 23.89 -23.58
C ILE A 11 9.38 23.75 -22.29
N LEU A 12 8.06 23.97 -22.33
CA LEU A 12 7.19 23.96 -21.15
C LEU A 12 6.52 22.59 -20.85
N SER A 13 6.76 21.56 -21.65
CA SER A 13 6.10 20.25 -21.52
C SER A 13 6.85 19.20 -20.69
N VAL A 14 7.98 19.54 -20.06
CA VAL A 14 8.84 18.54 -19.35
C VAL A 14 8.85 18.69 -17.82
N ALA A 15 8.02 19.55 -17.23
CA ALA A 15 8.13 19.90 -15.81
C ALA A 15 7.07 19.27 -14.86
N TRP A 16 6.39 18.18 -15.24
CA TRP A 16 5.41 17.52 -14.34
C TRP A 16 5.51 15.99 -14.35
N LEU A 17 6.69 15.45 -14.03
CA LEU A 17 6.83 14.04 -13.65
C LEU A 17 7.66 13.82 -12.37
N ALA A 18 7.90 14.88 -11.59
CA ALA A 18 8.60 14.78 -10.31
C ALA A 18 7.85 15.52 -9.21
N GLN A 19 6.61 15.07 -8.95
CA GLN A 19 6.08 15.12 -7.60
C GLN A 19 5.95 13.66 -7.16
N SER A 20 7.09 12.98 -7.07
CA SER A 20 7.24 11.88 -6.11
C SER A 20 6.88 12.51 -4.77
N GLY A 21 5.69 12.17 -4.27
CA GLY A 21 5.23 12.70 -3.00
C GLY A 21 6.26 12.36 -1.94
N ASP A 22 6.99 13.38 -1.49
CA ASP A 22 7.53 13.43 -0.14
C ASP A 22 6.33 13.46 0.81
N GLY A 23 5.60 12.35 0.87
CA GLY A 23 4.75 12.07 2.00
C GLY A 23 5.71 11.87 3.14
N ASP A 24 5.72 12.80 4.09
CA ASP A 24 6.44 12.66 5.36
C ASP A 24 6.40 11.20 5.77
N GLU A 25 7.59 10.60 5.93
CA GLU A 25 7.72 9.18 6.18
C GLU A 25 7.00 8.85 7.49
N MET A 26 5.74 8.41 7.39
CA MET A 26 4.86 8.28 8.55
C MET A 26 5.30 7.08 9.37
N HIS A 27 5.64 7.34 10.63
CA HIS A 27 6.04 6.33 11.60
C HIS A 27 4.85 5.97 12.50
N CYS A 28 4.46 4.69 12.56
CA CYS A 28 3.28 4.27 13.34
C CYS A 28 3.44 2.90 14.05
N PRO A 29 4.47 2.73 14.92
CA PRO A 29 4.69 1.49 15.66
C PRO A 29 3.59 1.21 16.71
N ASP A 30 2.72 2.18 16.99
CA ASP A 30 1.66 2.08 18.00
C ASP A 30 0.31 1.60 17.43
N LYS A 31 0.23 1.26 16.14
CA LYS A 31 -0.98 0.64 15.56
C LYS A 31 -1.20 -0.76 16.11
N ASP A 32 -2.46 -1.15 16.19
CA ASP A 32 -2.88 -2.37 16.87
C ASP A 32 -3.72 -3.30 15.99
N ALA A 33 -4.19 -4.39 16.60
CA ALA A 33 -5.00 -5.41 15.95
C ALA A 33 -6.29 -4.87 15.32
N ASN A 34 -6.89 -3.81 15.89
CA ASN A 34 -8.11 -3.22 15.33
C ASN A 34 -7.79 -2.53 14.00
N PHE A 35 -6.72 -1.73 13.96
CA PHE A 35 -6.26 -1.09 12.72
C PHE A 35 -5.95 -2.11 11.62
N PHE A 36 -5.32 -3.24 11.98
CA PHE A 36 -5.03 -4.29 11.01
C PHE A 36 -6.31 -4.93 10.47
N ALA A 37 -7.23 -5.29 11.35
CA ALA A 37 -8.50 -5.90 10.97
C ALA A 37 -9.35 -4.98 10.08
N GLU A 38 -9.48 -3.70 10.43
CA GLU A 38 -10.21 -2.71 9.64
C GLU A 38 -9.62 -2.57 8.24
N SER A 39 -8.29 -2.45 8.14
CA SER A 39 -7.60 -2.26 6.86
C SER A 39 -7.70 -3.50 5.96
N ILE A 40 -7.56 -4.70 6.54
CA ILE A 40 -7.69 -5.97 5.82
C ILE A 40 -9.13 -6.21 5.37
N ASN A 41 -10.11 -5.95 6.24
CA ASN A 41 -11.52 -6.08 5.89
C ASN A 41 -11.89 -5.11 4.75
N ALA A 42 -11.46 -3.84 4.84
CA ALA A 42 -11.71 -2.85 3.80
C ALA A 42 -11.10 -3.25 2.44
N TYR A 43 -9.98 -3.97 2.43
CA TYR A 43 -9.42 -4.55 1.20
C TYR A 43 -10.34 -5.65 0.65
N PHE A 44 -10.71 -6.63 1.46
CA PHE A 44 -11.53 -7.77 1.01
C PHE A 44 -12.99 -7.40 0.72
N ASP A 45 -13.51 -6.28 1.24
CA ASP A 45 -14.79 -5.71 0.82
C ASP A 45 -14.77 -5.30 -0.67
N LYS A 46 -13.63 -4.82 -1.15
CA LYS A 46 -13.41 -4.41 -2.55
C LYS A 46 -12.90 -5.55 -3.42
N HIS A 47 -12.18 -6.49 -2.83
CA HIS A 47 -11.54 -7.62 -3.48
C HIS A 47 -11.97 -8.94 -2.82
N PRO A 48 -13.25 -9.32 -2.93
CA PRO A 48 -13.78 -10.45 -2.19
C PRO A 48 -13.02 -11.74 -2.54
N PRO A 49 -12.66 -12.55 -1.53
CA PRO A 49 -12.03 -13.83 -1.79
C PRO A 49 -13.01 -14.75 -2.54
N LYS A 50 -12.49 -15.81 -3.15
CA LYS A 50 -13.34 -16.85 -3.75
C LYS A 50 -14.39 -17.32 -2.73
N ALA A 51 -15.63 -17.51 -3.20
CA ALA A 51 -16.77 -17.81 -2.34
C ALA A 51 -16.47 -18.93 -1.32
N GLY A 52 -16.82 -18.67 -0.05
CA GLY A 52 -16.63 -19.60 1.05
C GLY A 52 -15.25 -19.63 1.69
N LYS A 53 -14.30 -18.79 1.26
CA LYS A 53 -13.01 -18.65 1.94
C LYS A 53 -13.09 -17.60 3.05
N ALA A 54 -12.91 -18.03 4.30
CA ALA A 54 -12.76 -17.14 5.44
C ALA A 54 -11.41 -16.43 5.41
N VAL A 55 -11.40 -15.16 5.83
CA VAL A 55 -10.19 -14.36 6.06
C VAL A 55 -9.87 -14.41 7.55
N THR A 56 -8.63 -14.71 7.90
CA THR A 56 -8.15 -14.73 9.29
C THR A 56 -6.80 -14.04 9.40
N ILE A 57 -6.54 -13.44 10.55
CA ILE A 57 -5.29 -12.74 10.87
C ILE A 57 -4.62 -13.53 12.00
N PRO A 58 -3.70 -14.46 11.70
CA PRO A 58 -2.97 -15.17 12.74
C PRO A 58 -1.92 -14.26 13.39
N ASP A 59 -1.39 -14.72 14.52
CA ASP A 59 -0.27 -14.06 15.20
C ASP A 59 0.97 -13.92 14.30
N GLY A 60 1.89 -13.03 14.68
CA GLY A 60 3.15 -12.79 13.98
C GLY A 60 3.21 -11.50 13.19
N THR A 61 2.27 -10.58 13.44
CA THR A 61 2.37 -9.20 12.98
C THR A 61 3.64 -8.54 13.49
N ARG A 62 4.36 -7.84 12.62
CA ARG A 62 5.60 -7.14 12.96
C ARG A 62 5.70 -5.81 12.23
N TYR A 63 6.26 -4.82 12.91
CA TYR A 63 6.57 -3.53 12.31
C TYR A 63 8.00 -3.54 11.75
N ASP A 64 8.18 -3.12 10.52
CA ASP A 64 9.50 -2.96 9.91
C ASP A 64 9.96 -1.50 10.04
N ASN A 65 10.87 -1.23 10.98
CA ASN A 65 11.43 0.10 11.21
C ASN A 65 12.25 0.65 10.04
N ARG A 66 12.55 -0.15 8.99
CA ARG A 66 13.29 0.33 7.82
C ARG A 66 12.39 0.87 6.73
N THR A 67 11.20 0.28 6.59
CA THR A 67 10.22 0.70 5.57
C THR A 67 9.08 1.49 6.18
N HIS A 68 8.88 1.40 7.49
CA HIS A 68 7.75 1.94 8.26
C HIS A 68 6.42 1.27 7.92
N TRP A 69 6.47 0.01 7.50
CA TRP A 69 5.29 -0.78 7.17
C TRP A 69 5.06 -1.87 8.22
N TRP A 70 3.78 -2.13 8.47
CA TRP A 70 3.35 -3.33 9.17
C TRP A 70 3.35 -4.51 8.20
N ILE A 71 3.87 -5.63 8.67
CA ILE A 71 3.84 -6.91 7.98
C ILE A 71 2.87 -7.79 8.77
N VAL A 72 1.68 -7.98 8.22
CA VAL A 72 0.57 -8.65 8.89
C VAL A 72 0.30 -9.99 8.19
N PRO A 73 0.44 -11.13 8.87
CA PRO A 73 -0.02 -12.42 8.34
C PRO A 73 -1.50 -12.40 8.01
N VAL A 74 -1.88 -12.95 6.85
CA VAL A 74 -3.29 -13.09 6.46
C VAL A 74 -3.50 -14.47 5.84
N ASP A 75 -4.43 -15.25 6.38
CA ASP A 75 -4.79 -16.54 5.80
C ASP A 75 -6.19 -16.45 5.18
N VAL A 76 -6.32 -16.91 3.92
CA VAL A 76 -7.57 -16.93 3.13
C VAL A 76 -7.90 -18.36 2.75
N GLY A 77 -8.72 -19.03 3.57
CA GLY A 77 -8.89 -20.48 3.50
C GLY A 77 -7.57 -21.21 3.76
N GLN A 78 -7.01 -21.86 2.72
CA GLN A 78 -5.70 -22.53 2.80
C GLN A 78 -4.53 -21.68 2.25
N GLU A 79 -4.83 -20.51 1.66
CA GLU A 79 -3.81 -19.64 1.11
C GLU A 79 -3.19 -18.81 2.23
N ARG A 80 -1.87 -18.89 2.39
CA ARG A 80 -1.12 -18.10 3.35
C ARG A 80 -0.51 -16.89 2.66
N LEU A 81 -0.94 -15.72 3.07
CA LEU A 81 -0.54 -14.42 2.54
C LEU A 81 0.18 -13.61 3.61
N GLN A 82 0.79 -12.52 3.17
CA GLN A 82 1.18 -11.40 4.02
C GLN A 82 0.58 -10.13 3.43
N ALA A 83 0.08 -9.26 4.31
CA ALA A 83 -0.23 -7.89 4.00
C ALA A 83 0.97 -7.00 4.38
N LEU A 84 1.38 -6.15 3.46
CA LEU A 84 2.18 -4.98 3.74
C LEU A 84 1.19 -3.83 3.95
N LEU A 85 1.16 -3.24 5.14
CA LEU A 85 0.23 -2.19 5.54
C LEU A 85 1.00 -0.93 5.94
N SER A 86 0.77 0.16 5.22
CA SER A 86 1.32 1.47 5.56
C SER A 86 0.53 2.14 6.69
N CYS A 87 1.08 3.23 7.24
CA CYS A 87 0.49 3.95 8.37
C CYS A 87 -0.84 4.66 8.07
N ASP A 88 -1.09 5.00 6.80
CA ASP A 88 -2.32 5.60 6.29
C ASP A 88 -3.36 4.56 5.83
N GLY A 89 -3.06 3.26 5.99
CA GLY A 89 -4.00 2.18 5.70
C GLY A 89 -3.94 1.64 4.27
N HIS A 90 -2.94 2.03 3.48
CA HIS A 90 -2.69 1.39 2.18
C HIS A 90 -2.18 -0.04 2.38
N LEU A 91 -2.75 -0.98 1.62
CA LEU A 91 -2.51 -2.41 1.80
C LEU A 91 -2.11 -3.07 0.49
N GLU A 92 -1.01 -3.82 0.52
CA GLU A 92 -0.58 -4.72 -0.55
C GLU A 92 -0.56 -6.17 -0.05
N LEU A 93 -1.08 -7.12 -0.84
CA LEU A 93 -1.02 -8.55 -0.52
C LEU A 93 0.03 -9.28 -1.37
N SER A 94 0.79 -10.16 -0.73
CA SER A 94 1.68 -11.09 -1.42
C SER A 94 1.63 -12.48 -0.79
N GLY A 95 1.94 -13.51 -1.58
CA GLY A 95 2.02 -14.88 -1.09
C GLY A 95 3.17 -15.03 -0.09
N ARG A 96 2.90 -15.65 1.06
CA ARG A 96 3.92 -15.93 2.08
C ARG A 96 4.45 -17.35 1.89
N LYS A 97 5.75 -17.51 1.60
CA LYS A 97 6.39 -18.84 1.64
C LYS A 97 6.48 -19.31 3.09
N THR A 98 6.01 -20.53 3.33
CA THR A 98 6.19 -21.26 4.61
C THR A 98 7.61 -21.75 4.76
#